data_AF-A0A6G0Z8B4-F1
#
_entry.id   AF-A0A6G0Z8B4-F1
#
_cell.length_a   1.000
_cell.length_b   1.000
_cell.length_c   1.000
_cell.angle_alpha   90.00
_cell.angle_beta   90.00
_cell.angle_gamma   90.00
#
_symmetry.space_group_name_H-M   'P 1'
#
loop_
_entity.id
_entity.type
_entity.pdbx_description
1 polymer ?
#
loop_
_entity_poly.entity_id
_entity_poly.type
_entity_poly.pdbx_seq_one_letter_code
_entity_poly.pdbx_strand_id
1 'polypeptide(L)'
;MLKIVHPPHDYTPVLRALSLTSLADMRVKANLVFIKKLIDGSLNAPSLLVQVNFKVPHRATRSRVPFTVPLHCTNYGKNKPIGLMMRLANEDPSFLSLP
;
A
#
# COMPACT_ATOMS: atom_id res chain seq x y z
N MET A 1 -27.51 15.10 13.08
CA MET A 1 -26.63 15.36 11.93
C MET A 1 -25.65 16.47 12.29
N LEU A 2 -24.36 16.38 11.93
CA LEU A 2 -23.28 17.23 12.46
C LEU A 2 -23.25 18.70 11.95
N LYS A 3 -24.19 19.11 11.07
CA LYS A 3 -24.31 20.47 10.50
C LYS A 3 -23.02 21.05 9.88
N ILE A 4 -22.12 20.21 9.39
CA ILE A 4 -20.92 20.63 8.66
C ILE A 4 -21.32 20.95 7.22
N VAL A 5 -21.05 22.17 6.77
CA VAL A 5 -21.33 22.59 5.39
C VAL A 5 -20.25 22.02 4.46
N HIS A 6 -20.66 21.28 3.44
CA HIS A 6 -19.74 20.80 2.41
C HIS A 6 -20.46 20.62 1.06
N PRO A 7 -19.76 20.77 -0.09
CA PRO A 7 -20.33 20.47 -1.39
C PRO A 7 -20.71 18.98 -1.54
N PRO A 8 -21.62 18.63 -2.46
CA PRO A 8 -21.90 17.23 -2.78
C PRO A 8 -20.61 16.49 -3.16
N HIS A 9 -20.38 15.34 -2.54
CA HIS A 9 -19.21 14.46 -2.75
C HIS A 9 -17.82 15.03 -2.42
N ASP A 10 -17.71 16.29 -1.98
CA ASP A 10 -16.48 16.81 -1.38
C ASP A 10 -16.55 16.68 0.14
N TYR A 11 -15.90 15.64 0.65
CA TYR A 11 -15.83 15.36 2.09
C TYR A 11 -14.62 16.02 2.77
N THR A 12 -13.82 16.80 2.04
CA THR A 12 -12.64 17.48 2.60
C THR A 12 -12.97 18.36 3.81
N PRO A 13 -14.06 19.16 3.82
CA PRO A 13 -14.43 19.95 4.98
C PRO A 13 -14.79 19.09 6.20
N VAL A 14 -15.45 17.95 5.97
CA VAL A 14 -15.83 16.99 7.01
C VAL A 14 -14.61 16.30 7.60
N LEU A 15 -13.69 15.84 6.76
CA LEU A 15 -12.43 15.24 7.19
C LEU A 15 -11.63 16.22 8.07
N ARG A 16 -11.51 17.48 7.63
CA ARG A 16 -10.79 18.51 8.38
C ARG A 16 -11.47 18.84 9.71
N ALA A 17 -12.80 19.02 9.71
CA ALA A 17 -13.55 19.35 10.90
C ALA A 17 -13.48 18.26 11.98
N LEU A 18 -13.32 17.01 11.57
CA LEU A 18 -13.24 15.84 12.47
C LEU A 18 -11.80 15.32 12.66
N SER A 19 -10.80 15.99 12.08
CA SER A 19 -9.39 15.54 12.09
C SER A 19 -9.20 14.10 11.59
N LEU A 20 -9.99 13.71 10.58
CA LEU A 20 -9.95 12.38 9.98
C LEU A 20 -9.01 12.34 8.76
N THR A 21 -8.45 11.16 8.52
CA THR A 21 -7.73 10.87 7.27
C THR A 21 -8.70 10.37 6.21
N SER A 22 -8.35 10.53 4.93
CA SER A 22 -9.21 10.04 3.86
C SER A 22 -9.25 8.51 3.86
N LEU A 23 -10.37 7.94 3.40
CA LEU A 23 -10.49 6.48 3.25
C LEU A 23 -9.43 5.92 2.28
N ALA A 24 -9.03 6.69 1.27
CA ALA A 24 -7.97 6.31 0.34
C ALA A 24 -6.63 6.16 1.07
N ASP A 25 -6.25 7.14 1.90
CA ASP A 25 -5.00 7.10 2.67
C ASP A 25 -5.01 5.95 3.69
N MET A 26 -6.14 5.74 4.37
CA MET A 26 -6.29 4.61 5.28
C MET A 26 -6.12 3.26 4.57
N ARG A 27 -6.66 3.11 3.36
CA ARG A 27 -6.49 1.90 2.55
C ARG A 27 -5.03 1.71 2.14
N VAL A 28 -4.32 2.76 1.73
CA VAL A 28 -2.88 2.68 1.42
C VAL A 28 -2.09 2.24 2.66
N LYS A 29 -2.33 2.87 3.81
CA LYS A 29 -1.70 2.51 5.08
C LYS A 29 -1.96 1.05 5.46
N ALA A 30 -3.22 0.59 5.34
CA ALA A 30 -3.58 -0.78 5.66
C ALA A 30 -2.87 -1.80 4.74
N ASN A 31 -2.75 -1.50 3.44
CA ASN A 31 -2.01 -2.34 2.49
C ASN A 31 -0.52 -2.44 2.85
N LEU A 32 0.12 -1.31 3.17
CA LEU A 32 1.53 -1.27 3.58
C LEU A 32 1.77 -2.02 4.89
N VAL A 33 0.91 -1.82 5.89
CA VAL A 33 0.98 -2.56 7.17
C VAL A 33 0.80 -4.05 6.94
N PHE A 34 -0.16 -4.46 6.11
CA PHE A 34 -0.42 -5.87 5.83
C PHE A 34 0.81 -6.56 5.22
N ILE A 35 1.38 -6.00 4.15
CA ILE A 35 2.55 -6.62 3.50
C ILE A 35 3.80 -6.59 4.40
N LYS A 36 3.98 -5.54 5.22
CA LYS A 36 5.05 -5.51 6.23
C LYS A 36 4.90 -6.66 7.23
N LYS A 37 3.69 -6.85 7.77
CA LYS A 37 3.38 -7.94 8.71
C LYS A 37 3.54 -9.33 8.08
N LEU A 38 3.24 -9.46 6.79
CA LEU A 38 3.44 -10.70 6.06
C LEU A 38 4.92 -11.05 5.93
N ILE A 39 5.79 -10.05 5.77
CA ILE A 39 7.23 -10.24 5.58
C ILE A 39 7.98 -10.41 6.90
N ASP A 40 7.60 -9.66 7.94
CA ASP A 40 8.23 -9.75 9.27
C ASP A 40 7.78 -10.98 10.08
N GLY A 41 6.82 -11.75 9.55
CA GLY A 41 6.32 -12.98 10.15
C GLY A 41 5.27 -12.78 11.25
N SER A 42 4.90 -11.54 11.57
CA SER A 42 3.80 -11.26 12.52
C SER A 42 2.44 -11.70 11.98
N LEU A 43 2.30 -11.87 10.67
CA LEU A 43 1.20 -12.54 10.01
C LEU A 43 1.68 -13.88 9.42
N ASN A 44 1.31 -14.99 10.06
CA ASN A 44 1.65 -16.33 9.57
C ASN A 44 0.70 -16.78 8.44
N ALA A 45 1.05 -16.43 7.19
CA ALA A 45 0.31 -16.84 6.00
C ALA A 45 1.26 -17.24 4.86
N PRO A 46 1.89 -18.43 4.92
CA PRO A 46 2.91 -18.86 3.95
C PRO A 46 2.39 -18.91 2.51
N SER A 47 1.12 -19.27 2.33
CA SER A 47 0.46 -19.32 1.03
C SER A 47 0.36 -17.95 0.36
N LEU A 48 0.24 -16.87 1.15
CA LEU A 48 0.27 -15.50 0.64
C LEU A 48 1.70 -15.01 0.45
N LEU A 49 2.61 -15.35 1.37
CA LEU A 49 4.01 -14.96 1.27
C LEU A 49 4.68 -15.52 0.00
N VAL A 50 4.33 -16.74 -0.40
CA VAL A 50 4.78 -17.35 -1.66
C VAL A 50 4.45 -16.51 -2.90
N GLN A 51 3.41 -15.66 -2.84
CA GLN A 51 3.01 -14.80 -3.96
C GLN A 51 3.80 -13.48 -4.02
N VAL A 52 4.61 -13.18 -3.00
CA VAL A 52 5.41 -11.95 -2.93
C VAL A 52 6.68 -12.12 -3.75
N ASN A 53 6.84 -11.28 -4.76
CA ASN A 53 8.01 -11.31 -5.65
C ASN A 53 9.08 -10.34 -5.16
N PHE A 54 10.00 -10.82 -4.33
CA PHE A 54 11.14 -10.03 -3.89
C PHE A 54 12.08 -9.70 -5.05
N LYS A 55 12.50 -8.44 -5.14
CA LYS A 55 13.49 -8.00 -6.12
C LYS A 55 14.89 -8.09 -5.51
N VAL A 56 15.64 -9.11 -5.91
CA VAL A 56 17.04 -9.28 -5.53
C VAL A 56 17.92 -8.93 -6.73
N PRO A 57 18.58 -7.76 -6.73
CA PRO A 57 19.40 -7.37 -7.87
C PRO A 57 20.72 -8.16 -7.88
N HIS A 58 21.08 -8.73 -9.04
CA HIS A 58 22.34 -9.44 -9.23
C HIS A 58 23.58 -8.51 -9.14
N ARG A 59 23.38 -7.20 -9.35
CA ARG A 59 24.43 -6.18 -9.28
C ARG A 59 23.96 -5.05 -8.39
N ALA A 60 24.89 -4.36 -7.73
CA ALA A 60 24.56 -3.15 -6.99
C ALA A 60 24.00 -2.09 -7.96
N THR A 61 22.72 -1.76 -7.82
CA THR A 61 22.08 -0.66 -8.56
C THR A 61 21.62 0.41 -7.58
N ARG A 62 21.38 1.63 -8.07
CA ARG A 62 20.79 2.70 -7.24
C ARG A 62 19.31 2.47 -6.92
N SER A 63 18.68 1.46 -7.50
CA SER A 63 17.26 1.13 -7.27
C SER A 63 17.10 0.49 -5.90
N ARG A 64 16.25 1.09 -5.05
CA ARG A 64 15.92 0.58 -3.72
C ARG A 64 14.54 -0.09 -3.65
N VAL A 65 13.94 -0.40 -4.79
CA VAL A 65 12.59 -0.97 -4.83
C VAL A 65 12.62 -2.43 -4.35
N PRO A 66 11.84 -2.80 -3.31
CA PRO A 66 11.89 -4.14 -2.72
C PRO A 66 11.24 -5.25 -3.55
N PHE A 67 10.29 -4.92 -4.43
CA PHE A 67 9.46 -5.92 -5.10
C PHE A 67 9.47 -5.81 -6.63
N THR A 68 9.28 -6.94 -7.28
CA THR A 68 8.98 -7.05 -8.72
C THR A 68 7.47 -7.12 -8.91
N VAL A 69 6.88 -6.08 -9.48
CA VAL A 69 5.43 -6.03 -9.74
C VAL A 69 5.14 -6.59 -11.14
N PRO A 70 4.32 -7.66 -11.29
CA PRO A 70 3.94 -8.17 -12.58
C PRO A 70 3.19 -7.13 -13.43
N LEU A 71 3.44 -7.15 -14.73
CA LEU A 71 2.69 -6.33 -15.67
C LEU A 71 1.31 -6.95 -15.92
N HIS A 72 0.29 -6.09 -16.01
CA HIS A 72 -1.09 -6.50 -16.25
C HIS A 72 -1.72 -5.60 -17.30
N CYS A 73 -2.49 -6.20 -18.22
CA CYS A 73 -3.17 -5.48 -19.29
C CYS A 73 -4.55 -4.94 -18.90
N THR A 74 -5.05 -5.26 -17.70
CA THR A 74 -6.36 -4.83 -17.21
C THR A 74 -6.26 -4.12 -15.86
N ASN A 75 -7.18 -3.19 -15.60
CA ASN A 75 -7.30 -2.53 -14.30
C ASN A 75 -7.58 -3.54 -13.18
N TYR A 76 -8.36 -4.58 -13.46
CA TYR A 76 -8.61 -5.66 -12.51
C TYR A 76 -7.31 -6.41 -12.14
N GLY A 77 -6.50 -6.79 -13.13
CA GLY A 77 -5.20 -7.41 -12.89
C GLY A 77 -4.25 -6.50 -12.12
N LYS A 78 -4.16 -5.22 -12.52
CA LYS A 78 -3.32 -4.18 -11.90
C LYS A 78 -3.66 -3.94 -10.43
N ASN A 79 -4.90 -4.21 -10.02
CA ASN A 79 -5.42 -4.02 -8.66
C ASN A 79 -5.58 -5.33 -7.88
N LYS A 80 -4.97 -6.43 -8.33
CA LYS A 80 -4.85 -7.64 -7.50
C LYS A 80 -4.17 -7.32 -6.17
N PRO A 81 -4.64 -7.87 -5.03
CA PRO A 81 -4.20 -7.43 -3.70
C PRO A 81 -2.69 -7.43 -3.50
N ILE A 82 -2.01 -8.57 -3.71
CA ILE A 82 -0.55 -8.69 -3.50
C ILE A 82 0.23 -7.77 -4.46
N GLY A 83 -0.16 -7.72 -5.74
CA GLY A 83 0.45 -6.85 -6.74
C GLY A 83 0.31 -5.36 -6.40
N LEU A 84 -0.86 -4.96 -5.89
CA LEU A 84 -1.12 -3.60 -5.43
C LEU A 84 -0.24 -3.24 -4.23
N MET A 85 -0.18 -4.11 -3.21
CA MET A 85 0.65 -3.86 -2.02
C MET A 85 2.13 -3.74 -2.36
N MET A 86 2.66 -4.62 -3.23
CA MET A 86 4.04 -4.53 -3.72
C MET A 86 4.31 -3.22 -4.46
N ARG A 87 3.35 -2.75 -5.28
CA ARG A 87 3.48 -1.46 -5.98
C ARG A 87 3.49 -0.29 -5.01
N LEU A 88 2.54 -0.24 -4.07
CA LEU A 88 2.49 0.81 -3.06
C LEU A 88 3.77 0.85 -2.23
N ALA A 89 4.30 -0.31 -1.84
CA ALA A 89 5.54 -0.39 -1.08
C ALA A 89 6.79 0.02 -1.89
N ASN A 90 6.78 -0.17 -3.22
CA ASN A 90 7.84 0.34 -4.10
C ASN A 90 7.78 1.87 -4.27
N GLU A 91 6.61 2.47 -4.13
CA GLU A 91 6.38 3.91 -4.21
C GLU A 91 6.63 4.63 -2.87
N ASP A 92 6.66 3.90 -1.75
CA ASP A 92 6.90 4.44 -0.40
C ASP A 92 8.39 4.35 -0.01
N PRO A 93 9.12 5.49 0.07
CA PRO A 93 10.54 5.51 0.43
C PRO A 93 10.81 5.05 1.87
N SER A 94 9.80 5.13 2.75
CA SER A 94 9.89 4.76 4.16
C SER A 94 9.56 3.29 4.42
N PHE A 95 9.11 2.55 3.40
CA PHE A 95 8.72 1.16 3.59
C PHE A 95 9.87 0.28 4.13
N LEU A 96 11.08 0.53 3.64
CA LEU A 96 12.30 -0.18 4.05
C LEU A 96 13.11 0.53 5.14
N SER A 97 12.69 1.70 5.63
CA SER A 97 13.38 2.30 6.76
C SER A 97 13.16 1.46 8.00
N LEU A 98 14.27 1.12 8.67
CA LEU A 98 14.23 0.57 10.03
C LEU A 98 13.61 1.62 10.96
N PRO A 99 12.87 1.21 12.00
CA PRO A 99 12.39 2.11 13.04
C PRO A 99 13.53 2.84 13.75
#